data_AF-A0A3R8TH53-F1
#
_entry.id   AF-A0A3R8TH53-F1
#
_cell.length_a   1.000
_cell.length_b   1.000
_cell.length_c   1.000
_cell.angle_alpha   90.00
_cell.angle_beta   90.00
_cell.angle_gamma   90.00
#
_symmetry.space_group_name_H-M   'P 1'
#
loop_
_entity.id
_entity.type
_entity.pdbx_description
1 polymer ?
#
loop_
_entity_poly.entity_id
_entity_poly.type
_entity_poly.pdbx_seq_one_letter_code
_entity_poly.pdbx_strand_id
1 'polypeptide(L)'
;MSLHPTLQPYADAWTHSIEAISELVNPLVEGEWNRRTPCPGWSVRDVVSHVIGLDCEMLGDPRPIHTLPRDLFHVTNDHQRYMEMQVDVRRHHTAPEMTSELEYVIIRRNRQLRNDSRDPGTKVRGPLGTELTLTDSMRQHAFDVWVHEQDLRTALGRPGNLDSPGAHIARDVLLAALPDIVAVKADAPRSSAIVFDVHGPIEFLRTIRVDIQGRGTLETAPALGPAATLSLDWETYVRLACGRVSPESVADRVKAEGDPELTSAILRNFTVTP
;
A
#
# COMPACT_ATOMS: atom_id res chain seq x y z
N MET A 1 -13.20 21.04 17.95
CA MET A 1 -13.31 20.99 16.48
C MET A 1 -13.16 19.52 16.10
N SER A 2 -13.97 19.02 15.17
CA SER A 2 -13.94 17.61 14.75
C SER A 2 -13.33 17.48 13.37
N LEU A 3 -12.79 16.29 13.08
CA LEU A 3 -12.28 15.92 11.77
C LEU A 3 -13.32 16.18 10.66
N HIS A 4 -12.86 16.65 9.51
CA HIS A 4 -13.73 16.87 8.36
C HIS A 4 -14.34 15.53 7.88
N PRO A 5 -15.65 15.45 7.59
CA PRO A 5 -16.32 14.18 7.24
C PRO A 5 -15.69 13.43 6.06
N THR A 6 -15.12 14.14 5.08
CA THR A 6 -14.45 13.52 3.92
C THR A 6 -13.09 12.89 4.26
N LEU A 7 -12.49 13.27 5.39
CA LEU A 7 -11.23 12.70 5.88
C LEU A 7 -11.47 11.53 6.85
N GLN A 8 -12.69 11.41 7.39
CA GLN A 8 -13.07 10.38 8.36
C GLN A 8 -12.80 8.95 7.88
N PRO A 9 -13.13 8.55 6.62
CA PRO A 9 -12.85 7.20 6.16
C PRO A 9 -11.37 6.82 6.20
N TYR A 10 -10.46 7.76 5.93
CA TYR A 10 -9.02 7.51 5.99
C TYR A 10 -8.51 7.42 7.42
N ALA A 11 -9.07 8.24 8.33
CA ALA A 11 -8.78 8.13 9.75
C ALA A 11 -9.25 6.78 10.32
N ASP A 12 -10.47 6.35 9.99
CA ASP A 12 -11.01 5.06 10.43
C ASP A 12 -10.20 3.88 9.87
N ALA A 13 -9.82 3.95 8.60
CA ALA A 13 -8.97 2.95 7.95
C ALA A 13 -7.58 2.85 8.60
N TRP A 14 -6.93 3.98 8.86
CA TRP A 14 -5.66 4.00 9.58
C TRP A 14 -5.80 3.45 11.00
N THR A 15 -6.81 3.92 11.77
CA THR A 15 -7.04 3.48 13.16
C THR A 15 -7.27 1.97 13.25
N HIS A 16 -8.13 1.43 12.39
CA HIS A 16 -8.38 -0.02 12.37
C HIS A 16 -7.09 -0.81 12.06
N SER A 17 -6.34 -0.38 11.04
CA SER A 17 -5.14 -1.11 10.59
C SER A 17 -4.02 -1.03 11.63
N ILE A 18 -3.81 0.13 12.26
CA ILE A 18 -2.75 0.31 13.26
C ILE A 18 -3.06 -0.40 14.58
N GLU A 19 -4.33 -0.46 14.99
CA GLU A 19 -4.77 -1.26 16.13
C GLU A 19 -4.58 -2.74 15.86
N ALA A 20 -4.93 -3.23 14.66
CA ALA A 20 -4.66 -4.60 14.26
C ALA A 20 -3.17 -4.94 14.24
N ILE A 21 -2.30 -4.02 13.79
CA ILE A 21 -0.84 -4.17 13.89
C ILE A 21 -0.41 -4.31 15.36
N SER A 22 -0.87 -3.42 16.23
CA SER A 22 -0.56 -3.48 17.67
C SER A 22 -0.95 -4.82 18.28
N GLU A 23 -2.16 -5.30 18.01
CA GLU A 23 -2.65 -6.61 18.47
C GLU A 23 -1.82 -7.79 17.94
N LEU A 24 -1.35 -7.72 16.69
CA LEU A 24 -0.50 -8.75 16.09
C LEU A 24 0.88 -8.81 16.75
N VAL A 25 1.48 -7.67 17.09
CA VAL A 25 2.88 -7.60 17.53
C VAL A 25 3.06 -7.66 19.05
N ASN A 26 2.07 -7.24 19.83
CA ASN A 26 2.10 -7.27 21.30
C ASN A 26 2.43 -8.65 21.91
N PRO A 27 1.89 -9.79 21.42
CA PRO A 27 2.18 -11.09 22.00
C PRO A 27 3.46 -11.75 21.45
N LEU A 28 4.16 -11.12 20.49
CA LEU A 28 5.30 -11.74 19.82
C LEU A 28 6.50 -11.86 20.76
N VAL A 29 7.13 -13.02 20.73
CA VAL A 29 8.43 -13.21 21.38
C VAL A 29 9.55 -12.61 20.51
N GLU A 30 10.68 -12.25 21.13
CA GLU A 30 11.80 -11.56 20.47
C GLU A 30 12.25 -12.20 19.15
N GLY A 31 12.27 -13.53 19.07
CA GLY A 31 12.66 -14.25 17.85
C GLY A 31 11.72 -14.04 16.66
N GLU A 32 10.43 -13.75 16.90
CA GLU A 32 9.44 -13.55 15.84
C GLU A 32 9.58 -12.19 15.15
N TRP A 33 10.13 -11.20 15.84
CA TRP A 33 10.42 -9.86 15.29
C TRP A 33 11.43 -9.89 14.14
N ASN A 34 12.25 -10.95 14.06
CA ASN A 34 13.25 -11.14 13.01
C ASN A 34 12.74 -11.99 11.84
N ARG A 35 11.47 -12.41 11.82
CA ARG A 35 10.89 -13.14 10.68
C ARG A 35 10.88 -12.25 9.44
N ARG A 36 11.26 -12.82 8.30
CA ARG A 36 11.18 -12.16 6.99
C ARG A 36 9.74 -11.88 6.62
N THR A 37 9.51 -10.73 6.01
CA THR A 37 8.20 -10.38 5.45
C THR A 37 8.24 -10.45 3.92
N PRO A 38 7.08 -10.30 3.27
CA PRO A 38 7.03 -10.11 1.82
C PRO A 38 7.77 -8.87 1.31
N CYS A 39 8.07 -7.88 2.16
CA CYS A 39 8.88 -6.72 1.80
C CYS A 39 10.37 -7.13 1.69
N PRO A 40 11.02 -6.95 0.53
CA PRO A 40 12.41 -7.34 0.35
C PRO A 40 13.35 -6.70 1.37
N GLY A 41 14.11 -7.52 2.08
CA GLY A 41 15.08 -7.07 3.08
C GLY A 41 14.49 -6.68 4.43
N TRP A 42 13.16 -6.70 4.59
CA TRP A 42 12.50 -6.30 5.84
C TRP A 42 12.02 -7.50 6.65
N SER A 43 12.27 -7.41 7.95
CA SER A 43 11.70 -8.24 8.99
C SER A 43 10.40 -7.66 9.55
N VAL A 44 9.73 -8.41 10.43
CA VAL A 44 8.57 -7.89 11.20
C VAL A 44 8.93 -6.58 11.91
N ARG A 45 10.12 -6.51 12.52
CA ARG A 45 10.61 -5.29 13.16
C ARG A 45 10.74 -4.13 12.17
N ASP A 46 11.26 -4.41 10.98
CA ASP A 46 11.45 -3.37 9.97
C ASP A 46 10.12 -2.79 9.47
N VAL A 47 9.11 -3.64 9.25
CA VAL A 47 7.76 -3.18 8.88
C VAL A 47 7.13 -2.32 9.98
N VAL A 48 7.23 -2.74 11.25
CA VAL A 48 6.72 -1.92 12.37
C VAL A 48 7.49 -0.61 12.48
N SER A 49 8.80 -0.63 12.26
CA SER A 49 9.66 0.55 12.30
C SER A 49 9.30 1.57 11.21
N HIS A 50 8.98 1.10 10.01
CA HIS A 50 8.48 1.92 8.91
C HIS A 50 7.16 2.60 9.27
N VAL A 51 6.20 1.84 9.78
CA VAL A 51 4.88 2.35 10.19
C VAL A 51 5.03 3.43 11.28
N ILE A 52 5.82 3.17 12.32
CA ILE A 52 6.16 4.16 13.36
C ILE A 52 6.79 5.41 12.73
N GLY A 53 7.77 5.22 11.84
CA GLY A 53 8.49 6.31 11.19
C GLY A 53 7.59 7.23 10.38
N LEU A 54 6.67 6.66 9.58
CA LEU A 54 5.70 7.45 8.81
C LEU A 54 4.72 8.19 9.70
N ASP A 55 4.24 7.57 10.78
CA ASP A 55 3.35 8.25 11.72
C ASP A 55 4.05 9.38 12.49
N CYS A 56 5.33 9.21 12.85
CA CYS A 56 6.16 10.29 13.38
C CYS A 56 6.28 11.46 12.38
N GLU A 57 6.47 11.17 11.09
CA GLU A 57 6.51 12.21 10.06
C GLU A 57 5.15 12.91 9.88
N MET A 58 4.04 12.18 9.96
CA MET A 58 2.69 12.75 9.99
C MET A 58 2.43 13.63 11.22
N LEU A 59 3.08 13.32 12.35
CA LEU A 59 3.07 14.17 13.55
C LEU A 59 3.94 15.43 13.41
N GLY A 60 4.79 15.49 12.38
CA GLY A 60 5.77 16.57 12.19
C GLY A 60 7.03 16.40 13.04
N ASP A 61 7.28 15.20 13.55
CA ASP A 61 8.51 14.90 14.30
C ASP A 61 9.73 15.01 13.38
N PRO A 62 10.89 15.44 13.90
CA PRO A 62 12.11 15.46 13.11
C PRO A 62 12.50 14.04 12.69
N ARG A 63 12.95 13.89 11.44
CA ARG A 63 13.50 12.61 10.99
C ARG A 63 14.81 12.30 11.75
N PRO A 64 15.11 11.01 12.01
CA PRO A 64 16.39 10.61 12.59
C PRO A 64 17.58 11.14 11.80
N ILE A 65 18.65 11.55 12.49
CA ILE A 65 19.95 11.79 11.87
C ILE A 65 20.71 10.46 11.93
N HIS A 66 20.64 9.69 10.85
CA HIS A 66 21.17 8.34 10.81
C HIS A 66 21.88 8.05 9.48
N THR A 67 23.02 7.35 9.53
CA THR A 67 23.77 6.94 8.34
C THR A 67 23.50 5.47 8.06
N LEU A 68 22.92 5.18 6.90
CA LEU A 68 22.61 3.82 6.50
C LEU A 68 23.88 2.99 6.21
N PRO A 69 23.89 1.70 6.61
CA PRO A 69 24.90 0.74 6.18
C PRO A 69 25.01 0.65 4.65
N ARG A 70 26.21 0.33 4.14
CA ARG A 70 26.47 0.26 2.69
C ARG A 70 26.05 -1.07 2.05
N ASP A 71 25.79 -2.08 2.86
CA ASP A 71 25.48 -3.46 2.48
C ASP A 71 23.98 -3.77 2.42
N LEU A 72 23.13 -2.74 2.42
CA LEU A 72 21.69 -2.86 2.20
C LEU A 72 21.36 -3.00 0.71
N PHE A 73 21.57 -4.20 0.15
CA PHE A 73 21.40 -4.47 -1.29
C PHE A 73 19.97 -4.28 -1.81
N HIS A 74 18.96 -4.32 -0.95
CA HIS A 74 17.57 -4.04 -1.33
C HIS A 74 17.29 -2.54 -1.53
N VAL A 75 18.20 -1.67 -1.06
CA VAL A 75 18.08 -0.21 -1.21
C VAL A 75 18.77 0.24 -2.48
N THR A 76 17.97 0.38 -3.54
CA THR A 76 18.47 0.64 -4.91
C THR A 76 18.23 2.06 -5.42
N ASN A 77 17.37 2.83 -4.75
CA ASN A 77 17.01 4.18 -5.14
C ASN A 77 16.83 5.12 -3.93
N ASP A 78 16.67 6.41 -4.20
CA ASP A 78 16.56 7.44 -3.14
C ASP A 78 15.27 7.36 -2.34
N HIS A 79 14.18 6.87 -2.94
CA HIS A 79 12.93 6.65 -2.21
C HIS A 79 13.10 5.53 -1.17
N GLN A 80 13.67 4.40 -1.57
CA GLN A 80 13.98 3.30 -0.66
C GLN A 80 14.97 3.73 0.42
N ARG A 81 15.99 4.54 0.08
CA ARG A 81 16.91 5.12 1.05
C ARG A 81 16.21 6.04 2.05
N TYR A 82 15.24 6.83 1.56
CA TYR A 82 14.43 7.71 2.40
C TYR A 82 13.62 6.91 3.42
N MET A 83 13.00 5.80 3.01
CA MET A 83 12.21 4.94 3.91
C MET A 83 13.10 4.15 4.87
N GLU A 84 14.19 3.56 4.37
CA GLU A 84 15.09 2.70 5.14
C GLU A 84 15.69 3.42 6.36
N MET A 85 15.90 4.73 6.31
CA MET A 85 16.47 5.49 7.44
C MET A 85 15.64 5.36 8.73
N GLN A 86 14.31 5.40 8.63
CA GLN A 86 13.40 5.24 9.78
C GLN A 86 13.34 3.79 10.26
N VAL A 87 13.66 2.84 9.37
CA VAL A 87 13.69 1.42 9.64
C VAL A 87 14.97 1.04 10.37
N ASP A 88 16.12 1.37 9.77
CA ASP A 88 17.43 0.93 10.25
C ASP A 88 17.74 1.47 11.66
N VAL A 89 17.31 2.70 11.96
CA VAL A 89 17.51 3.30 13.29
C VAL A 89 16.85 2.48 14.40
N ARG A 90 15.83 1.66 14.11
CA ARG A 90 15.10 0.85 15.10
C ARG A 90 15.49 -0.62 15.12
N ARG A 91 16.41 -1.06 14.24
CA ARG A 91 16.85 -2.47 14.19
C ARG A 91 17.51 -2.97 15.47
N HIS A 92 18.05 -2.07 16.27
CA HIS A 92 18.69 -2.37 17.54
C HIS A 92 17.73 -2.36 18.74
N HIS A 93 16.47 -1.93 18.56
CA HIS A 93 15.48 -1.95 19.62
C HIS A 93 15.10 -3.39 19.96
N THR A 94 14.60 -3.61 21.17
CA THR A 94 14.01 -4.86 21.66
C THR A 94 12.50 -4.90 21.36
N ALA A 95 11.86 -6.06 21.47
CA ALA A 95 10.40 -6.16 21.30
C ALA A 95 9.61 -5.20 22.21
N PRO A 96 9.91 -5.09 23.53
CA PRO A 96 9.20 -4.14 24.40
C PRO A 96 9.37 -2.68 23.97
N GLU A 97 10.58 -2.27 23.57
CA GLU A 97 10.85 -0.91 23.09
C GLU A 97 10.04 -0.60 21.83
N MET A 98 9.97 -1.54 20.89
CA MET A 98 9.15 -1.40 19.68
C MET A 98 7.66 -1.28 20.00
N THR A 99 7.12 -2.12 20.88
CA THR A 99 5.69 -2.06 21.25
C THR A 99 5.34 -0.79 22.01
N SER A 100 6.21 -0.34 22.92
CA SER A 100 5.98 0.89 23.68
C SER A 100 6.05 2.13 22.79
N GLU A 101 6.97 2.18 21.82
CA GLU A 101 7.04 3.27 20.85
C GLU A 101 5.80 3.28 19.94
N LEU A 102 5.39 2.11 19.44
CA LEU A 102 4.18 1.97 18.63
C LEU A 102 2.94 2.47 19.38
N GLU A 103 2.72 2.01 20.61
CA GLU A 103 1.59 2.44 21.44
C GLU A 103 1.59 3.96 21.66
N TYR A 104 2.76 4.53 21.96
CA TYR A 104 2.91 5.98 22.16
C TYR A 104 2.55 6.77 20.89
N VAL A 105 3.01 6.31 19.72
CA VAL A 105 2.71 6.94 18.44
C VAL A 105 1.22 6.82 18.08
N ILE A 106 0.60 5.66 18.30
CA ILE A 106 -0.83 5.44 18.10
C ILE A 106 -1.65 6.46 18.91
N ILE A 107 -1.33 6.64 20.20
CA ILE A 107 -2.03 7.60 21.07
C ILE A 107 -1.91 9.03 20.51
N ARG A 108 -0.70 9.43 20.11
CA ARG A 108 -0.44 10.78 19.56
C ARG A 108 -1.17 11.01 18.25
N ARG A 109 -1.12 10.05 17.32
CA ARG A 109 -1.79 10.15 16.02
C ARG A 109 -3.31 10.15 16.15
N ASN A 110 -3.88 9.29 16.98
CA ASN A 110 -5.31 9.32 17.30
C ASN A 110 -5.74 10.68 17.87
N ARG A 111 -4.93 11.28 18.76
CA ARG A 111 -5.19 12.62 19.26
C ARG A 111 -5.08 13.68 18.16
N GLN A 112 -4.09 13.58 17.26
CA GLN A 112 -3.93 14.50 16.15
C GLN A 112 -5.15 14.44 15.21
N LEU A 113 -5.55 13.24 14.78
CA LEU A 113 -6.70 13.02 13.89
C LEU A 113 -8.00 13.54 14.49
N ARG A 114 -8.30 13.26 15.77
CA ARG A 114 -9.51 13.76 16.43
C ARG A 114 -9.58 15.29 16.52
N ASN A 115 -8.43 15.95 16.56
CA ASN A 115 -8.33 17.41 16.72
C ASN A 115 -7.99 18.13 15.40
N ASP A 116 -7.83 17.41 14.29
CA ASP A 116 -7.51 18.01 13.02
C ASP A 116 -8.75 18.71 12.44
N SER A 117 -8.65 20.01 12.24
CA SER A 117 -9.72 20.85 11.71
C SER A 117 -9.36 21.51 10.38
N ARG A 118 -8.23 21.11 9.78
CA ARG A 118 -7.75 21.63 8.51
C ARG A 118 -8.69 21.23 7.37
N ASP A 119 -8.75 22.09 6.36
CA ASP A 119 -9.50 21.82 5.14
C ASP A 119 -8.89 20.62 4.37
N PRO A 120 -9.68 19.73 3.76
CA PRO A 120 -9.17 18.59 3.00
C PRO A 120 -8.18 18.95 1.87
N GLY A 121 -8.27 20.16 1.31
CA GLY A 121 -7.39 20.68 0.29
C GLY A 121 -6.10 21.33 0.82
N THR A 122 -5.95 21.44 2.15
CA THR A 122 -4.75 22.00 2.79
C THR A 122 -3.50 21.30 2.28
N LYS A 123 -2.49 22.06 1.87
CA LYS A 123 -1.21 21.51 1.43
C LYS A 123 -0.38 21.06 2.63
N VAL A 124 0.14 19.83 2.54
CA VAL A 124 1.01 19.23 3.53
C VAL A 124 2.25 18.67 2.85
N ARG A 125 3.36 18.61 3.60
CA ARG A 125 4.61 18.03 3.11
C ARG A 125 4.52 16.51 3.13
N GLY A 126 4.82 15.88 2.01
CA GLY A 126 4.92 14.43 1.85
C GLY A 126 6.37 13.93 1.79
N PRO A 127 6.56 12.62 1.55
CA PRO A 127 7.87 12.00 1.39
C PRO A 127 8.73 12.73 0.36
N LEU A 128 10.05 12.74 0.57
CA LEU A 128 11.03 13.45 -0.27
C LEU A 128 10.74 14.94 -0.48
N GLY A 129 9.93 15.57 0.39
CA GLY A 129 9.59 16.99 0.28
C GLY A 129 8.55 17.31 -0.80
N THR A 130 7.82 16.30 -1.28
CA THR A 130 6.65 16.51 -2.13
C THR A 130 5.57 17.32 -1.41
N GLU A 131 4.66 17.94 -2.17
CA GLU A 131 3.47 18.62 -1.62
C GLU A 131 2.20 17.87 -2.01
N LEU A 132 1.43 17.46 -1.02
CA LEU A 132 0.19 16.72 -1.18
C LEU A 132 -0.98 17.52 -0.61
N THR A 133 -2.20 17.23 -1.05
CA THR A 133 -3.38 17.65 -0.27
C THR A 133 -3.44 16.82 1.01
N LEU A 134 -4.06 17.34 2.07
CA LEU A 134 -4.30 16.59 3.30
C LEU A 134 -5.08 15.31 3.01
N THR A 135 -6.05 15.38 2.09
CA THR A 135 -6.81 14.23 1.59
C THR A 135 -5.89 13.16 1.02
N ASP A 136 -5.01 13.51 0.08
CA ASP A 136 -4.10 12.55 -0.55
C ASP A 136 -3.11 11.98 0.45
N SER A 137 -2.59 12.82 1.35
CA SER A 137 -1.68 12.40 2.42
C SER A 137 -2.32 11.35 3.32
N MET A 138 -3.55 11.60 3.80
CA MET A 138 -4.25 10.64 4.66
C MET A 138 -4.66 9.37 3.91
N ARG A 139 -5.07 9.50 2.65
CA ARG A 139 -5.42 8.37 1.79
C ARG A 139 -4.25 7.42 1.56
N GLN A 140 -3.09 7.97 1.18
CA GLN A 140 -1.89 7.16 0.93
C GLN A 140 -1.37 6.54 2.21
N HIS A 141 -1.42 7.26 3.33
CA HIS A 141 -1.00 6.74 4.63
C HIS A 141 -1.89 5.59 5.12
N ALA A 142 -3.21 5.72 4.99
CA ALA A 142 -4.15 4.64 5.33
C ALA A 142 -3.93 3.39 4.47
N PHE A 143 -3.63 3.57 3.18
CA PHE A 143 -3.25 2.48 2.28
C PHE A 143 -1.94 1.80 2.71
N ASP A 144 -0.89 2.58 2.98
CA ASP A 144 0.43 2.08 3.37
C ASP A 144 0.36 1.22 4.65
N VAL A 145 -0.28 1.74 5.70
CA VAL A 145 -0.43 1.02 6.98
C VAL A 145 -1.24 -0.27 6.80
N TRP A 146 -2.31 -0.25 5.99
CA TRP A 146 -3.10 -1.46 5.73
C TRP A 146 -2.33 -2.52 4.94
N VAL A 147 -1.54 -2.12 3.93
CA VAL A 147 -0.68 -3.06 3.18
C VAL A 147 0.34 -3.70 4.11
N HIS A 148 0.98 -2.91 4.97
CA HIS A 148 1.96 -3.41 5.95
C HIS A 148 1.35 -4.25 7.06
N GLU A 149 0.09 -4.02 7.43
CA GLU A 149 -0.67 -4.96 8.25
C GLU A 149 -0.77 -6.34 7.56
N GLN A 150 -1.02 -6.39 6.24
CA GLN A 150 -1.07 -7.67 5.50
C GLN A 150 0.31 -8.32 5.36
N ASP A 151 1.38 -7.53 5.22
CA ASP A 151 2.77 -8.03 5.22
C ASP A 151 3.10 -8.74 6.55
N LEU A 152 2.69 -8.15 7.67
CA LEU A 152 2.84 -8.73 9.01
C LEU A 152 2.02 -10.00 9.18
N ARG A 153 0.75 -9.99 8.76
CA ARG A 153 -0.11 -11.18 8.80
C ARG A 153 0.48 -12.33 8.00
N THR A 154 1.02 -12.05 6.83
CA THR A 154 1.71 -13.04 5.99
C THR A 154 2.93 -13.61 6.71
N ALA A 155 3.79 -12.76 7.27
CA ALA A 155 5.00 -13.18 7.98
C ALA A 155 4.71 -14.00 9.26
N LEU A 156 3.56 -13.76 9.89
CA LEU A 156 3.13 -14.40 11.14
C LEU A 156 2.15 -15.57 10.92
N GLY A 157 1.82 -15.90 9.67
CA GLY A 157 0.87 -16.96 9.33
C GLY A 157 -0.55 -16.70 9.88
N ARG A 158 -1.00 -15.45 9.85
CA ARG A 158 -2.33 -15.02 10.30
C ARG A 158 -3.22 -14.69 9.08
N PRO A 159 -4.55 -14.93 9.14
CA PRO A 159 -5.48 -14.54 8.08
C PRO A 159 -5.49 -13.02 7.85
N GLY A 160 -5.75 -12.59 6.60
CA GLY A 160 -5.79 -11.18 6.16
C GLY A 160 -7.10 -10.46 6.45
N ASN A 161 -7.04 -9.18 6.84
CA ASN A 161 -8.19 -8.28 7.03
C ASN A 161 -8.65 -7.69 5.69
N LEU A 162 -9.01 -8.58 4.76
CA LEU A 162 -9.11 -8.27 3.33
C LEU A 162 -10.38 -7.48 2.93
N ASP A 163 -11.34 -7.29 3.83
CA ASP A 163 -12.55 -6.48 3.66
C ASP A 163 -12.68 -5.36 4.71
N SER A 164 -11.61 -5.10 5.46
CA SER A 164 -11.57 -4.02 6.46
C SER A 164 -11.68 -2.63 5.80
N PRO A 165 -11.93 -1.56 6.58
CA PRO A 165 -11.96 -0.20 6.04
C PRO A 165 -10.71 0.17 5.24
N GLY A 166 -9.52 -0.28 5.68
CA GLY A 166 -8.26 -0.11 4.96
C GLY A 166 -8.25 -0.80 3.59
N ALA A 167 -8.86 -1.99 3.47
CA ALA A 167 -8.95 -2.71 2.21
C ALA A 167 -9.78 -1.97 1.17
N HIS A 168 -10.85 -1.27 1.57
CA HIS A 168 -11.63 -0.43 0.66
C HIS A 168 -10.85 0.79 0.16
N ILE A 169 -10.05 1.42 1.04
CA ILE A 169 -9.14 2.51 0.62
C ILE A 169 -8.08 1.97 -0.35
N ALA A 170 -7.51 0.80 -0.05
CA ALA A 170 -6.54 0.14 -0.92
C ALA A 170 -7.12 -0.17 -2.30
N ARG A 171 -8.34 -0.72 -2.38
CA ARG A 171 -9.05 -0.92 -3.66
C ARG A 171 -9.07 0.38 -4.47
N ASP A 172 -9.49 1.49 -3.86
CA ASP A 172 -9.62 2.75 -4.58
C ASP A 172 -8.25 3.31 -5.01
N VAL A 173 -7.21 3.15 -4.19
CA VAL A 173 -5.83 3.54 -4.54
C VAL A 173 -5.33 2.76 -5.75
N LEU A 174 -5.49 1.44 -5.70
CA LEU A 174 -5.01 0.55 -6.76
C LEU A 174 -5.81 0.71 -8.06
N LEU A 175 -7.13 0.91 -7.98
CA LEU A 175 -7.96 1.20 -9.16
C LEU A 175 -7.55 2.51 -9.86
N ALA A 176 -7.18 3.54 -9.09
CA ALA A 176 -6.75 4.82 -9.63
C ALA A 176 -5.42 4.73 -10.40
N ALA A 177 -4.60 3.70 -10.14
CA ALA A 177 -3.33 3.48 -10.83
C ALA A 177 -3.48 2.70 -12.16
N LEU A 178 -4.58 1.96 -12.33
CA LEU A 178 -4.79 1.11 -13.51
C LEU A 178 -4.73 1.86 -14.86
N PRO A 179 -5.26 3.08 -15.02
CA PRO A 179 -5.14 3.81 -16.28
C PRO A 179 -3.69 4.03 -16.73
N ASP A 180 -2.80 4.38 -15.81
CA ASP A 180 -1.36 4.56 -16.10
C ASP A 180 -0.70 3.21 -16.43
N ILE A 181 -0.99 2.18 -15.64
CA ILE A 181 -0.46 0.83 -15.86
C ILE A 181 -0.83 0.30 -17.25
N VAL A 182 -2.11 0.39 -17.61
CA VAL A 182 -2.62 -0.19 -18.85
C VAL A 182 -2.27 0.68 -20.05
N ALA A 183 -2.55 1.97 -20.02
CA ALA A 183 -2.43 2.82 -21.20
C ALA A 183 -0.99 3.30 -21.45
N VAL A 184 -0.20 3.50 -20.39
CA VAL A 184 1.16 4.06 -20.50
C VAL A 184 2.21 2.97 -20.35
N LYS A 185 2.22 2.23 -19.24
CA LYS A 185 3.31 1.28 -18.96
C LYS A 185 3.22 -0.01 -19.77
N ALA A 186 2.01 -0.52 -19.98
CA ALA A 186 1.76 -1.70 -20.80
C ALA A 186 1.53 -1.37 -22.28
N ASP A 187 1.48 -0.07 -22.64
CA ASP A 187 1.26 0.43 -24.00
C ASP A 187 0.08 -0.25 -24.71
N ALA A 188 -1.05 -0.34 -24.02
CA ALA A 188 -2.24 -0.99 -24.56
C ALA A 188 -2.69 -0.34 -25.88
N PRO A 189 -3.20 -1.14 -26.85
CA PRO A 189 -3.61 -0.62 -28.14
C PRO A 189 -4.62 0.53 -28.02
N ARG A 190 -4.51 1.54 -28.88
CA ARG A 190 -5.49 2.62 -28.97
C ARG A 190 -6.88 2.06 -29.33
N SER A 191 -7.92 2.72 -28.84
CA SER A 191 -9.31 2.28 -29.05
C SER A 191 -9.59 0.86 -28.52
N SER A 192 -8.94 0.47 -27.43
CA SER A 192 -9.14 -0.84 -26.79
C SER A 192 -9.78 -0.71 -25.41
N ALA A 193 -10.21 -1.84 -24.87
CA ALA A 193 -10.72 -1.96 -23.52
C ALA A 193 -10.10 -3.19 -22.84
N ILE A 194 -9.67 -3.03 -21.60
CA ILE A 194 -9.11 -4.08 -20.76
C ILE A 194 -10.01 -4.25 -19.55
N VAL A 195 -10.38 -5.48 -19.23
CA VAL A 195 -11.26 -5.78 -18.10
C VAL A 195 -10.47 -6.44 -16.96
N PHE A 196 -10.70 -5.94 -15.75
CA PHE A 196 -10.26 -6.57 -14.50
C PHE A 196 -11.49 -7.09 -13.78
N ASP A 197 -11.51 -8.40 -13.53
CA ASP A 197 -12.56 -9.12 -12.84
C ASP A 197 -12.02 -9.69 -11.53
N VAL A 198 -12.27 -8.97 -10.44
CA VAL A 198 -11.73 -9.29 -9.12
C VAL A 198 -12.85 -9.78 -8.21
N HIS A 199 -12.65 -10.95 -7.60
CA HIS A 199 -13.61 -11.62 -6.73
C HIS A 199 -13.05 -11.83 -5.31
N GLY A 200 -13.91 -12.27 -4.38
CA GLY A 200 -13.53 -12.55 -2.99
C GLY A 200 -14.04 -11.49 -2.01
N PRO A 201 -13.30 -11.17 -0.92
CA PRO A 201 -13.78 -10.25 0.12
C PRO A 201 -14.10 -8.84 -0.37
N ILE A 202 -13.37 -8.37 -1.38
CA ILE A 202 -13.71 -7.16 -2.15
C ILE A 202 -13.86 -7.54 -3.62
N GLU A 203 -15.04 -7.29 -4.16
CA GLU A 203 -15.38 -7.65 -5.54
C GLU A 203 -15.56 -6.41 -6.41
N PHE A 204 -15.00 -6.45 -7.62
CA PHE A 204 -15.26 -5.45 -8.64
C PHE A 204 -14.97 -5.99 -10.04
N LEU A 205 -15.80 -5.54 -10.97
CA LEU A 205 -15.55 -5.62 -12.40
C LEU A 205 -15.26 -4.19 -12.90
N ARG A 206 -14.09 -3.95 -13.46
CA ARG A 206 -13.68 -2.62 -13.94
C ARG A 206 -13.06 -2.70 -15.32
N THR A 207 -13.36 -1.69 -16.14
CA THR A 207 -12.81 -1.57 -17.48
C THR A 207 -11.83 -0.39 -17.52
N ILE A 208 -10.66 -0.59 -18.09
CA ILE A 208 -9.80 0.50 -18.54
C ILE A 208 -9.99 0.68 -20.03
N ARG A 209 -10.54 1.82 -20.44
CA ARG A 209 -10.69 2.19 -21.86
C ARG A 209 -9.52 3.05 -22.29
N VAL A 210 -8.89 2.68 -23.40
CA VAL A 210 -7.82 3.47 -24.01
C VAL A 210 -8.40 4.18 -25.24
N ASP A 211 -8.39 5.50 -25.21
CA ASP A 211 -8.93 6.31 -26.30
C ASP A 211 -8.00 6.36 -27.54
N ILE A 212 -8.44 7.04 -28.60
CA ILE A 212 -7.63 7.24 -29.81
C ILE A 212 -6.35 8.03 -29.56
N GLN A 213 -6.28 8.80 -28.47
CA GLN A 213 -5.11 9.58 -28.06
C GLN A 213 -4.15 8.75 -27.18
N GLY A 214 -4.53 7.54 -26.78
CA GLY A 214 -3.73 6.66 -25.92
C GLY A 214 -3.95 6.94 -24.43
N ARG A 215 -5.01 7.65 -24.06
CA ARG A 215 -5.32 7.96 -22.66
C ARG A 215 -6.21 6.87 -22.08
N GLY A 216 -5.84 6.38 -20.91
CA GLY A 216 -6.63 5.42 -20.13
C GLY A 216 -7.70 6.12 -19.27
N THR A 217 -8.90 5.56 -19.23
CA THR A 217 -9.95 5.96 -18.28
C THR A 217 -10.54 4.73 -17.59
N LEU A 218 -10.72 4.83 -16.27
CA LEU A 218 -11.39 3.81 -15.47
C LEU A 218 -12.91 3.95 -15.62
N GLU A 219 -13.57 2.87 -16.04
CA GLU A 219 -15.03 2.76 -16.18
C GLU A 219 -15.59 1.66 -15.28
N THR A 220 -16.80 1.88 -14.77
CA THR A 220 -17.54 0.88 -13.98
C THR A 220 -18.31 -0.10 -14.84
N ALA A 221 -18.61 0.26 -16.09
CA ALA A 221 -19.33 -0.61 -17.02
C ALA A 221 -18.36 -1.62 -17.65
N PRO A 222 -18.75 -2.90 -17.78
CA PRO A 222 -17.97 -3.89 -18.52
C PRO A 222 -17.97 -3.56 -20.01
N ALA A 223 -16.80 -3.69 -20.66
CA ALA A 223 -16.70 -3.60 -22.11
C ALA A 223 -17.18 -4.90 -22.78
N LEU A 224 -17.88 -4.75 -23.91
CA LEU A 224 -18.16 -5.85 -24.83
C LEU A 224 -16.94 -6.05 -25.74
N GLY A 225 -16.41 -7.27 -25.80
CA GLY A 225 -15.23 -7.61 -26.61
C GLY A 225 -13.94 -6.92 -26.16
N PRO A 226 -13.51 -7.08 -24.90
CA PRO A 226 -12.24 -6.51 -24.44
C PRO A 226 -11.05 -7.13 -25.18
N ALA A 227 -9.98 -6.35 -25.37
CA ALA A 227 -8.72 -6.82 -25.94
C ALA A 227 -7.99 -7.78 -24.99
N ALA A 228 -8.20 -7.61 -23.68
CA ALA A 228 -7.71 -8.49 -22.64
C ALA A 228 -8.64 -8.49 -21.43
N THR A 229 -8.73 -9.63 -20.75
CA THR A 229 -9.39 -9.77 -19.44
C THR A 229 -8.44 -10.45 -18.46
N LEU A 230 -8.31 -9.88 -17.25
CA LEU A 230 -7.59 -10.48 -16.12
C LEU A 230 -8.58 -10.77 -14.99
N SER A 231 -8.74 -12.05 -14.66
CA SER A 231 -9.56 -12.51 -13.53
C SER A 231 -8.69 -13.13 -12.44
N LEU A 232 -8.86 -12.68 -11.19
CA LEU A 232 -8.07 -13.09 -10.03
C LEU A 232 -8.79 -12.73 -8.72
N ASP A 233 -8.42 -13.38 -7.62
CA ASP A 233 -8.98 -13.01 -6.30
C ASP A 233 -8.33 -11.74 -5.74
N TRP A 234 -9.04 -11.07 -4.83
CA TRP A 234 -8.61 -9.80 -4.22
C TRP A 234 -7.25 -9.89 -3.51
N GLU A 235 -6.93 -11.00 -2.84
CA GLU A 235 -5.63 -11.15 -2.17
C GLU A 235 -4.50 -11.20 -3.20
N THR A 236 -4.67 -12.00 -4.26
CA THR A 236 -3.71 -12.07 -5.37
C THR A 236 -3.55 -10.72 -6.05
N TYR A 237 -4.65 -9.99 -6.29
CA TYR A 237 -4.63 -8.65 -6.86
C TYR A 237 -3.77 -7.69 -6.04
N VAL A 238 -4.00 -7.62 -4.73
CA VAL A 238 -3.24 -6.73 -3.82
C VAL A 238 -1.78 -7.12 -3.77
N ARG A 239 -1.48 -8.43 -3.65
CA ARG A 239 -0.10 -8.90 -3.55
C ARG A 239 0.70 -8.61 -4.82
N LEU A 240 0.10 -8.73 -6.00
CA LEU A 240 0.74 -8.35 -7.26
C LEU A 240 0.92 -6.82 -7.37
N ALA A 241 -0.15 -6.07 -7.10
CA ALA A 241 -0.14 -4.61 -7.21
C ALA A 241 0.82 -3.96 -6.20
N CYS A 242 1.04 -4.60 -5.05
CA CYS A 242 2.03 -4.16 -4.05
C CYS A 242 3.39 -4.86 -4.23
N GLY A 243 3.62 -5.68 -5.26
CA GLY A 243 4.93 -6.29 -5.51
C GLY A 243 5.39 -7.31 -4.46
N ARG A 244 4.45 -7.91 -3.72
CA ARG A 244 4.72 -8.95 -2.70
C ARG A 244 4.82 -10.36 -3.29
N VAL A 245 4.41 -10.55 -4.53
CA VAL A 245 4.54 -11.77 -5.31
C VAL A 245 4.86 -11.43 -6.77
N SER A 246 5.54 -12.33 -7.47
CA SER A 246 5.75 -12.18 -8.90
C SER A 246 4.58 -12.77 -9.70
N PRO A 247 4.27 -12.28 -10.91
CA PRO A 247 3.24 -12.86 -11.76
C PRO A 247 3.42 -14.36 -11.99
N GLU A 248 4.65 -14.83 -12.14
CA GLU A 248 4.98 -16.24 -12.37
C GLU A 248 4.64 -17.11 -11.16
N SER A 249 4.83 -16.57 -9.95
CA SER A 249 4.57 -17.31 -8.70
C SER A 249 3.08 -17.54 -8.39
N VAL A 250 2.19 -16.82 -9.09
CA VAL A 250 0.73 -16.91 -8.92
C VAL A 250 0.01 -17.14 -10.26
N ALA A 251 0.70 -17.69 -11.25
CA ALA A 251 0.16 -17.90 -12.60
C ALA A 251 -1.08 -18.81 -12.61
N ASP A 252 -1.18 -19.75 -11.68
CA ASP A 252 -2.35 -20.63 -11.48
C ASP A 252 -3.55 -19.92 -10.83
N ARG A 253 -3.34 -18.74 -10.22
CA ARG A 253 -4.37 -17.91 -9.58
C ARG A 253 -4.84 -16.74 -10.44
N VAL A 254 -4.19 -16.51 -11.59
CA VAL A 254 -4.55 -15.43 -12.53
C VAL A 254 -5.01 -16.03 -13.85
N LYS A 255 -6.29 -15.85 -14.17
CA LYS A 255 -6.83 -16.22 -15.46
C LYS A 255 -6.72 -15.03 -16.41
N ALA A 256 -5.95 -15.18 -17.48
CA ALA A 256 -5.77 -14.18 -18.52
C ALA A 256 -6.43 -14.64 -19.82
N GLU A 257 -7.25 -13.79 -20.43
CA GLU A 257 -7.90 -14.01 -21.73
C GLU A 257 -7.63 -12.84 -22.68
N GLY A 258 -7.63 -13.09 -23.98
CA GLY A 258 -7.33 -12.09 -25.02
C GLY A 258 -5.87 -12.13 -25.48
N ASP A 259 -5.28 -10.96 -25.72
CA ASP A 259 -3.90 -10.83 -26.22
C ASP A 259 -2.86 -11.23 -25.13
N PRO A 260 -2.04 -12.29 -25.36
CA PRO A 260 -1.02 -12.75 -24.42
C PRO A 260 0.10 -11.74 -24.17
N GLU A 261 0.49 -10.96 -25.19
CA GLU A 261 1.56 -9.97 -25.05
C GLU A 261 1.09 -8.81 -24.16
N LEU A 262 -0.16 -8.37 -24.37
CA LEU A 262 -0.78 -7.32 -23.57
C LEU A 262 -0.99 -7.74 -22.11
N THR A 263 -1.56 -8.93 -21.86
CA THR A 263 -1.77 -9.41 -20.49
C THR A 263 -0.45 -9.58 -19.74
N SER A 264 0.59 -10.10 -20.39
CA SER A 264 1.94 -10.16 -19.81
C SER A 264 2.52 -8.76 -19.55
N ALA A 265 2.35 -7.81 -20.48
CA ALA A 265 2.81 -6.43 -20.29
C ALA A 265 2.12 -5.73 -19.11
N ILE A 266 0.83 -5.94 -18.93
CA ILE A 266 0.07 -5.43 -17.77
C ILE A 266 0.63 -6.03 -16.49
N LEU A 267 0.73 -7.36 -16.39
CA LEU A 267 1.18 -8.04 -15.18
C LEU A 267 2.61 -7.65 -14.77
N ARG A 268 3.53 -7.49 -15.74
CA ARG A 268 4.91 -7.01 -15.48
C ARG A 268 4.96 -5.59 -14.91
N ASN A 269 4.01 -4.73 -15.29
CA ASN A 269 3.96 -3.33 -14.88
C ASN A 269 2.95 -3.07 -13.75
N PHE A 270 2.37 -4.12 -13.18
CA PHE A 270 1.22 -4.00 -12.28
C PHE A 270 1.58 -3.50 -10.89
N THR A 271 2.85 -3.65 -10.47
CA THR A 271 3.32 -3.15 -9.18
C THR A 271 3.32 -1.61 -9.15
N VAL A 272 2.62 -1.04 -8.17
CA VAL A 272 2.45 0.41 -7.98
C VAL A 272 3.17 0.95 -6.74
N THR A 273 3.58 0.08 -5.83
CA THR A 273 4.39 0.47 -4.67
C THR A 273 5.88 0.48 -5.04
N PRO A 274 6.65 1.49 -4.58
CA PRO A 274 8.08 1.65 -4.88
C PRO A 274 9.00 0.67 -4.14
#